data_AF-A0A8C4X9K2-F1
#
_entry.id   AF-A0A8C4X9K2-F1
#
_cell.length_a   1.000
_cell.length_b   1.000
_cell.length_c   1.000
_cell.angle_alpha   90.00
_cell.angle_beta   90.00
_cell.angle_gamma   90.00
#
_symmetry.space_group_name_H-M   'P 1'
#
loop_
_entity.id
_entity.type
_entity.pdbx_description
1 polymer ?
#
loop_
_entity_poly.entity_id
_entity_poly.type
_entity_poly.pdbx_seq_one_letter_code
_entity_poly.pdbx_strand_id
1 'polypeptide(L)'
;MINKMSLLANTTASTTRLGRIIFDDKFDFDYETESAPVSTAPPPVGPIAPCDYDRCRDGQVPCEELRKNQSCLCPGVSGPNVVPEFPRILEITQQGSTVNVHWCAPPSTVEKYQVVYSRQGKGMSTSVPLERGSQSRTAQLEDLSDGVSYVVCVQAINRAGSSPLKENSNACAVYKSTSEMKKYLYPGLIGGVLLLLFFVVIGVILIWRHHTNRKRPTDVTGLTNPSFSRGSRDETE
;
A
#
# COMPACT_ATOMS: atom_id res chain seq x y z
N MET A 1 33.04 26.96 -62.44
CA MET A 1 31.99 27.91 -62.87
C MET A 1 31.85 28.97 -61.79
N ILE A 2 32.50 30.10 -62.02
CA ILE A 2 32.38 31.33 -61.23
C ILE A 2 31.27 32.14 -61.89
N ASN A 3 30.36 32.74 -61.11
CA ASN A 3 29.92 34.11 -61.38
C ASN A 3 29.25 34.73 -60.15
N LYS A 4 30.05 35.57 -59.47
CA LYS A 4 29.61 36.82 -58.83
C LYS A 4 29.10 37.75 -59.93
N MET A 5 28.02 38.49 -59.67
CA MET A 5 27.81 39.77 -60.36
C MET A 5 27.10 40.75 -59.43
N SER A 6 27.86 41.80 -59.09
CA SER A 6 27.45 42.99 -58.35
C SER A 6 26.82 44.02 -59.29
N LEU A 7 26.26 45.08 -58.69
CA LEU A 7 26.06 46.48 -59.16
C LEU A 7 24.57 46.87 -59.13
N LEU A 8 24.14 47.61 -58.12
CA LEU A 8 24.24 49.07 -57.88
C LEU A 8 23.06 49.87 -58.47
N ALA A 9 22.34 50.48 -57.52
CA ALA A 9 21.70 51.79 -57.52
C ALA A 9 21.08 52.34 -58.83
N ASN A 10 19.79 52.64 -58.77
CA ASN A 10 19.21 53.77 -59.49
C ASN A 10 18.38 54.63 -58.53
N THR A 11 18.99 55.76 -58.15
CA THR A 11 18.33 56.92 -57.57
C THR A 11 17.66 57.69 -58.69
N THR A 12 16.35 57.92 -58.61
CA THR A 12 15.72 59.09 -59.24
C THR A 12 14.68 59.67 -58.29
N ALA A 13 14.90 60.93 -57.91
CA ALA A 13 13.94 61.76 -57.20
C ALA A 13 13.22 62.62 -58.23
N SER A 14 11.88 62.73 -58.15
CA SER A 14 11.21 64.00 -58.41
C SER A 14 9.70 63.99 -58.19
N THR A 15 9.27 65.04 -57.47
CA THR A 15 8.08 65.85 -57.73
C THR A 15 6.73 65.37 -57.17
N THR A 16 6.51 65.88 -55.95
CA THR A 16 5.27 66.32 -55.30
C THR A 16 4.14 66.77 -56.24
N ARG A 17 2.92 66.27 -56.02
CA ARG A 17 1.67 66.95 -56.42
C ARG A 17 0.78 67.12 -55.19
N LEU A 18 0.62 68.38 -54.78
CA LEU A 18 -0.21 68.83 -53.66
C LEU A 18 -1.69 68.58 -53.94
N GLY A 19 -2.35 67.82 -53.07
CA GLY A 19 -3.81 67.78 -52.92
C GLY A 19 -4.22 68.69 -51.75
N ARG A 20 -5.06 69.68 -52.05
CA ARG A 20 -5.54 70.76 -51.17
C ARG A 20 -6.53 70.21 -50.15
N ILE A 21 -6.27 70.36 -48.86
CA ILE A 21 -7.25 70.10 -47.78
C ILE A 21 -7.86 71.44 -47.38
N ILE A 22 -9.19 71.53 -47.53
CA ILE A 22 -10.04 72.62 -47.06
C ILE A 22 -10.28 72.37 -45.56
N PHE A 23 -9.97 73.36 -44.72
CA PHE A 23 -10.34 73.36 -43.30
C PHE A 23 -11.76 73.92 -43.17
N ASP A 24 -12.72 73.07 -42.80
CA ASP A 24 -13.98 73.49 -42.22
C ASP A 24 -13.93 73.15 -40.72
N ASP A 25 -13.70 74.18 -39.92
CA ASP A 25 -13.91 74.16 -38.47
C ASP A 25 -15.41 73.94 -38.21
N LYS A 26 -15.72 72.92 -37.40
CA LYS A 26 -16.68 72.94 -36.27
C LYS A 26 -17.15 71.53 -35.95
N PHE A 27 -16.69 71.00 -34.83
CA PHE A 27 -17.43 69.96 -34.11
C PHE A 27 -17.19 70.12 -32.62
N ASP A 28 -18.18 70.70 -31.93
CA ASP A 28 -18.35 70.60 -30.48
C ASP A 28 -18.51 69.11 -30.15
N PHE A 29 -17.69 68.59 -29.23
CA PHE A 29 -17.93 67.28 -28.64
C PHE A 29 -18.11 67.46 -27.14
N ASP A 30 -19.36 67.35 -26.72
CA ASP A 30 -19.78 67.37 -25.33
C ASP A 30 -19.11 66.23 -24.57
N TYR A 31 -18.36 66.56 -23.52
CA TYR A 31 -17.80 65.57 -22.60
C TYR A 31 -18.92 65.06 -21.68
N GLU A 32 -19.64 64.03 -22.11
CA GLU A 32 -20.36 63.19 -21.15
C GLU A 32 -19.32 62.44 -20.32
N THR A 33 -19.20 62.82 -19.04
CA THR A 33 -18.41 62.09 -18.06
C THR A 33 -19.14 60.79 -17.74
N GLU A 34 -18.81 59.75 -18.50
CA GLU A 34 -19.19 58.38 -18.18
C GLU A 34 -18.46 58.02 -16.87
N SER A 35 -19.22 58.01 -15.78
CA SER A 35 -18.74 57.58 -14.47
C SER A 35 -18.13 56.18 -14.58
N ALA A 36 -16.82 56.07 -14.34
CA ALA A 36 -16.13 54.80 -14.24
C ALA A 36 -16.92 53.86 -13.31
N PRO A 37 -17.04 52.55 -13.64
CA PRO A 37 -17.65 51.61 -12.72
C PRO A 37 -16.89 51.69 -11.39
N VAL A 38 -17.66 51.87 -10.31
CA VAL A 38 -17.17 51.79 -8.94
C VAL A 38 -16.23 50.59 -8.85
N SER A 39 -14.95 50.88 -8.64
CA SER A 39 -13.97 49.85 -8.32
C SER A 39 -14.39 49.26 -6.98
N THR A 40 -15.20 48.20 -7.03
CA THR A 40 -15.41 47.33 -5.89
C THR A 40 -14.03 46.85 -5.51
N ALA A 41 -13.54 47.29 -4.35
CA ALA A 41 -12.31 46.80 -3.78
C ALA A 41 -12.28 45.26 -3.90
N PRO A 42 -11.14 44.64 -4.26
CA PRO A 42 -11.05 43.18 -4.27
C PRO A 42 -11.56 42.68 -2.92
N PRO A 43 -12.32 41.57 -2.89
CA PRO A 43 -12.77 41.00 -1.62
C PRO A 43 -11.56 40.86 -0.71
N PRO A 44 -11.69 41.12 0.61
CA PRO A 44 -10.58 40.96 1.52
C PRO A 44 -10.03 39.56 1.30
N VAL A 45 -8.81 39.48 0.77
CA VAL A 45 -8.12 38.22 0.53
C VAL A 45 -7.91 37.64 1.93
N GLY A 46 -8.85 36.80 2.35
CA GLY A 46 -8.70 36.01 3.55
C GLY A 46 -7.36 35.26 3.44
N PRO A 47 -6.68 34.99 4.56
CA PRO A 47 -5.41 34.28 4.51
C PRO A 47 -5.57 33.00 3.70
N ILE A 48 -4.76 32.87 2.64
CA ILE A 48 -4.82 31.74 1.73
C ILE A 48 -4.51 30.47 2.55
N ALA A 49 -5.49 29.57 2.65
CA ALA A 49 -5.32 28.34 3.40
C ALA A 49 -4.34 27.38 2.71
N PRO A 50 -3.63 26.52 3.47
CA PRO A 50 -2.87 25.41 2.89
C PRO A 50 -3.78 24.46 2.12
N CYS A 51 -3.27 23.87 1.03
CA CYS A 51 -3.99 22.83 0.31
C CYS A 51 -4.18 21.57 1.19
N ASP A 52 -5.29 20.84 1.00
CA ASP A 52 -5.45 19.47 1.54
C ASP A 52 -4.55 18.49 0.77
N TYR A 53 -3.25 18.61 1.00
CA TYR A 53 -2.22 17.74 0.44
C TYR A 53 -1.52 17.00 1.57
N ASP A 54 -1.67 15.68 1.60
CA ASP A 54 -1.08 14.82 2.60
C ASP A 54 0.07 14.03 1.98
N ARG A 55 1.31 14.33 2.37
CA ARG A 55 2.53 13.67 1.83
C ARG A 55 2.52 12.15 1.92
N CYS A 56 1.69 11.55 2.78
CA CYS A 56 1.61 10.12 3.02
C CYS A 56 0.46 9.45 2.25
N ARG A 57 -0.49 10.21 1.68
CA ARG A 57 -1.64 9.65 0.95
C ARG A 57 -1.24 9.10 -0.42
N ASP A 58 -1.53 7.81 -0.64
CA ASP A 58 -1.28 7.12 -1.91
C ASP A 58 -2.25 7.57 -3.01
N GLY A 59 -1.75 7.68 -4.25
CA GLY A 59 -2.58 7.99 -5.41
C GLY A 59 -3.26 9.36 -5.36
N GLN A 60 -2.79 10.26 -4.49
CA GLN A 60 -3.36 11.60 -4.37
C GLN A 60 -3.04 12.45 -5.61
N VAL A 61 -3.94 13.37 -5.92
CA VAL A 61 -3.71 14.41 -6.93
C VAL A 61 -2.51 15.28 -6.52
N PRO A 62 -1.57 15.60 -7.45
CA PRO A 62 -0.44 16.47 -7.15
C PRO A 62 -0.89 17.83 -6.61
N CYS A 63 -0.17 18.37 -5.62
CA CYS A 63 -0.53 19.65 -4.99
C CYS A 63 -0.64 20.80 -6.00
N GLU A 64 0.19 20.79 -7.05
CA GLU A 64 0.14 21.76 -8.15
C GLU A 64 -1.25 21.87 -8.79
N GLU A 65 -1.94 20.74 -8.95
CA GLU A 65 -3.31 20.70 -9.50
C GLU A 65 -4.34 21.17 -8.47
N LEU A 66 -4.17 20.83 -7.18
CA LEU A 66 -5.02 21.34 -6.10
C LEU A 66 -4.96 22.87 -6.01
N ARG A 67 -3.76 23.44 -6.10
CA ARG A 67 -3.53 24.89 -6.10
C ARG A 67 -4.25 25.58 -7.25
N LYS A 68 -4.24 24.99 -8.45
CA LYS A 68 -4.92 25.54 -9.63
C LYS A 68 -6.44 25.61 -9.46
N ASN A 69 -7.03 24.67 -8.73
CA ASN A 69 -8.48 24.57 -8.58
C ASN A 69 -9.03 25.34 -7.37
N GLN A 70 -8.30 25.34 -6.23
CA GLN A 70 -8.80 25.85 -4.95
C GLN A 70 -8.09 27.12 -4.48
N SER A 71 -7.14 27.63 -5.26
CA SER A 71 -6.31 28.80 -4.90
C SER A 71 -5.72 28.69 -3.49
N CYS A 72 -5.04 27.57 -3.20
CA CYS A 72 -4.44 27.24 -1.91
C CYS A 72 -2.90 27.25 -1.94
N LEU A 73 -2.25 27.24 -0.78
CA LEU A 73 -0.79 27.17 -0.66
C LEU A 73 -0.30 25.73 -0.56
N CYS A 74 0.57 25.33 -1.49
CA CYS A 74 1.29 24.05 -1.42
C CYS A 74 2.51 24.15 -0.50
N PRO A 75 2.89 23.03 0.16
CA PRO A 75 4.16 22.99 0.87
C PRO A 75 5.31 23.25 -0.09
N GLY A 76 6.33 23.98 0.37
CA GLY A 76 7.55 24.18 -0.39
C GLY A 76 8.28 22.87 -0.66
N VAL A 77 8.75 22.69 -1.88
CA VAL A 77 9.54 21.53 -2.30
C VAL A 77 10.79 21.99 -3.05
N SER A 78 11.86 21.21 -2.95
CA SER A 78 13.03 21.41 -3.81
C SER A 78 12.69 21.14 -5.28
N GLY A 79 13.36 21.85 -6.21
CA GLY A 79 13.11 21.75 -7.65
C GLY A 79 13.59 20.43 -8.28
N PRO A 80 13.26 20.18 -9.57
CA PRO A 80 13.59 18.94 -10.28
C PRO A 80 15.09 18.72 -10.52
N ASN A 81 15.90 19.77 -10.40
CA ASN A 81 17.35 19.75 -10.60
C ASN A 81 18.13 19.69 -9.27
N VAL A 82 17.44 19.42 -8.16
CA VAL A 82 18.04 19.21 -6.84
C VAL A 82 17.78 17.78 -6.43
N VAL A 83 18.81 17.06 -5.97
CA VAL A 83 18.68 15.67 -5.52
C VAL A 83 17.60 15.59 -4.43
N PRO A 84 16.62 14.66 -4.54
CA PRO A 84 15.56 14.57 -3.55
C PRO A 84 16.09 14.22 -2.16
N GLU A 85 15.40 14.73 -1.13
CA GLU A 85 15.54 14.17 0.21
C GLU A 85 14.94 12.76 0.26
N PHE A 86 15.30 12.01 1.30
CA PHE A 86 14.83 10.63 1.45
C PHE A 86 13.36 10.57 1.90
N PRO A 87 12.55 9.64 1.36
CA PRO A 87 11.21 9.34 1.86
C PRO A 87 11.23 8.89 3.32
N ARG A 88 10.05 8.91 3.96
CA ARG A 88 9.86 8.37 5.30
C ARG A 88 8.94 7.16 5.25
N ILE A 89 9.46 5.96 5.53
CA ILE A 89 8.64 4.77 5.74
C ILE A 89 7.78 5.01 7.00
N LEU A 90 6.47 4.81 6.86
CA LEU A 90 5.49 4.89 7.94
C LEU A 90 5.31 3.55 8.60
N GLU A 91 5.05 2.54 7.79
CA GLU A 91 4.77 1.20 8.26
C GLU A 91 5.07 0.16 7.18
N ILE A 92 5.30 -1.06 7.65
CA ILE A 92 5.38 -2.25 6.81
C ILE A 92 4.42 -3.27 7.43
N THR A 93 3.37 -3.60 6.70
CA THR A 93 2.29 -4.46 7.17
C THR A 93 2.22 -5.74 6.35
N GLN A 94 1.85 -6.86 6.97
CA GLN A 94 1.67 -8.13 6.27
C GLN A 94 0.21 -8.56 6.32
N GLN A 95 -0.33 -8.96 5.16
CA GLN A 95 -1.64 -9.57 5.02
C GLN A 95 -1.49 -10.88 4.23
N GLY A 96 -1.52 -12.02 4.92
CA GLY A 96 -1.24 -13.32 4.30
C GLY A 96 0.21 -13.40 3.81
N SER A 97 0.41 -13.70 2.52
CA SER A 97 1.73 -13.71 1.87
C SER A 97 2.15 -12.34 1.33
N THR A 98 1.27 -11.34 1.37
CA THR A 98 1.52 -10.01 0.80
C THR A 98 2.07 -9.08 1.88
N VAL A 99 3.20 -8.43 1.59
CA VAL A 99 3.82 -7.42 2.46
C VAL A 99 3.70 -6.06 1.80
N ASN A 100 3.04 -5.12 2.46
CA ASN A 100 2.83 -3.76 1.98
C ASN A 100 3.74 -2.77 2.73
N VAL A 101 4.46 -1.95 1.98
CA VAL A 101 5.31 -0.87 2.47
C VAL A 101 4.61 0.45 2.23
N HIS A 102 4.44 1.26 3.26
CA HIS A 102 3.82 2.58 3.18
C HIS A 102 4.81 3.69 3.55
N TRP A 103 4.84 4.79 2.80
CA TRP A 103 5.76 5.91 3.05
C TRP A 103 5.15 7.29 2.78
N CYS A 104 5.75 8.34 3.35
CA CYS A 104 5.49 9.72 2.97
C CYS A 104 6.55 10.24 1.99
N ALA A 105 6.11 11.09 1.05
CA ALA A 105 6.98 11.82 0.14
C ALA A 105 7.93 12.77 0.89
N PRO A 106 9.16 12.99 0.40
CA PRO A 106 10.06 14.06 0.84
C PRO A 106 9.54 15.46 0.41
N PRO A 107 10.05 16.56 0.97
CA PRO A 107 9.76 17.91 0.51
C PRO A 107 10.60 18.22 -0.75
N SER A 108 10.46 17.39 -1.77
CA SER A 108 11.27 17.44 -2.99
C SER A 108 10.43 17.10 -4.21
N THR A 109 10.84 17.61 -5.38
CA THR A 109 10.25 17.17 -6.65
C THR A 109 10.67 15.73 -6.92
N VAL A 110 9.70 14.82 -7.07
CA VAL A 110 9.91 13.39 -7.30
C VAL A 110 9.24 12.98 -8.61
N GLU A 111 9.98 12.31 -9.49
CA GLU A 111 9.45 11.72 -10.73
C GLU A 111 9.04 10.26 -10.54
N LYS A 112 9.74 9.53 -9.67
CA LYS A 112 9.44 8.14 -9.32
C LYS A 112 10.05 7.75 -7.97
N TYR A 113 9.53 6.66 -7.40
CA TYR A 113 10.14 6.00 -6.24
C TYR A 113 10.71 4.65 -6.65
N GLN A 114 11.73 4.21 -5.91
CA GLN A 114 12.26 2.86 -6.02
C GLN A 114 12.29 2.24 -4.62
N VAL A 115 11.56 1.15 -4.45
CA VAL A 115 11.62 0.33 -3.24
C VAL A 115 12.65 -0.75 -3.47
N VAL A 116 13.54 -0.94 -2.51
CA VAL A 116 14.61 -1.93 -2.59
C VAL A 116 14.66 -2.70 -1.29
N TYR A 117 14.75 -4.03 -1.39
CA TYR A 117 14.74 -4.89 -0.21
C TYR A 117 15.70 -6.07 -0.35
N SER A 118 16.33 -6.45 0.76
CA SER A 118 17.22 -7.63 0.83
C SER A 118 17.12 -8.31 2.18
N ARG A 119 17.54 -9.59 2.25
CA ARG A 119 17.62 -10.30 3.54
C ARG A 119 18.64 -9.60 4.43
N GLN A 120 18.29 -9.41 5.71
CA GLN A 120 19.17 -8.80 6.68
C GLN A 120 20.52 -9.52 6.73
N GLY A 121 21.62 -8.78 6.60
CA GLY A 121 22.99 -9.32 6.56
C GLY A 121 23.52 -9.67 5.16
N LYS A 122 22.70 -9.69 4.10
CA LYS A 122 23.18 -9.90 2.71
C LYS A 122 23.63 -8.61 1.99
N GLY A 123 23.46 -7.45 2.63
CA GLY A 123 23.80 -6.14 2.05
C GLY A 123 22.87 -5.70 0.92
N MET A 124 23.02 -4.46 0.47
CA MET A 124 22.12 -3.84 -0.52
C MET A 124 22.41 -4.22 -1.97
N SER A 125 23.59 -4.78 -2.24
CA SER A 125 24.00 -5.25 -3.57
C SER A 125 23.18 -6.43 -4.09
N THR A 126 22.48 -7.14 -3.21
CA THR A 126 21.59 -8.26 -3.55
C THR A 126 20.10 -7.88 -3.48
N SER A 127 19.81 -6.58 -3.45
CA SER A 127 18.44 -6.08 -3.31
C SER A 127 17.63 -6.24 -4.60
N VAL A 128 16.32 -6.42 -4.43
CA VAL A 128 15.34 -6.44 -5.52
C VAL A 128 14.77 -5.02 -5.67
N PRO A 129 14.93 -4.36 -6.84
CA PRO A 129 14.34 -3.05 -7.08
C PRO A 129 12.90 -3.15 -7.60
N LEU A 130 12.02 -2.32 -7.05
CA LEU A 130 10.62 -2.17 -7.44
C LEU A 130 10.29 -0.70 -7.68
N GLU A 131 10.04 -0.35 -8.95
CA GLU A 131 9.75 1.02 -9.37
C GLU A 131 8.27 1.38 -9.14
N ARG A 132 8.02 2.59 -8.64
CA ARG A 132 6.69 3.15 -8.38
C ARG A 132 6.58 4.57 -8.92
N GLY A 133 5.38 4.97 -9.33
CA GLY A 133 5.15 6.32 -9.88
C GLY A 133 5.26 7.42 -8.81
N SER A 134 5.39 8.68 -9.24
CA SER A 134 5.50 9.85 -8.36
C SER A 134 4.32 10.04 -7.38
N GLN A 135 3.14 9.53 -7.73
CA GLN A 135 1.94 9.60 -6.89
C GLN A 135 1.83 8.42 -5.91
N SER A 136 2.67 7.40 -6.05
CA SER A 136 2.64 6.24 -5.17
C SER A 136 3.25 6.55 -3.80
N ARG A 137 2.62 6.00 -2.77
CA ARG A 137 3.02 5.94 -1.35
C ARG A 137 2.94 4.52 -0.80
N THR A 138 2.59 3.54 -1.65
CA THR A 138 2.56 2.13 -1.31
C THR A 138 3.25 1.24 -2.35
N ALA A 139 3.76 0.11 -1.88
CA ALA A 139 4.33 -0.95 -2.71
C ALA A 139 4.15 -2.31 -2.04
N GLN A 140 3.88 -3.33 -2.84
CA GLN A 140 3.81 -4.72 -2.38
C GLN A 140 5.15 -5.40 -2.66
N LEU A 141 5.71 -6.06 -1.64
CA LEU A 141 6.91 -6.87 -1.79
C LEU A 141 6.51 -8.32 -2.12
N GLU A 142 7.28 -8.93 -3.02
CA GLU A 142 7.01 -10.28 -3.55
C GLU A 142 8.13 -11.25 -3.13
N ASP A 143 7.77 -12.54 -3.05
CA ASP A 143 8.70 -13.66 -2.78
C ASP A 143 9.50 -13.57 -1.47
N LEU A 144 8.89 -13.04 -0.41
CA LEU A 144 9.49 -13.04 0.92
C LEU A 144 9.40 -14.42 1.57
N SER A 145 10.50 -14.86 2.16
CA SER A 145 10.56 -16.11 2.90
C SER A 145 10.06 -15.93 4.32
N ASP A 146 9.17 -16.80 4.75
CA ASP A 146 8.61 -16.83 6.10
C ASP A 146 9.67 -16.87 7.20
N GLY A 147 9.49 -16.07 8.25
CA GLY A 147 10.38 -16.04 9.42
C GLY A 147 11.71 -15.33 9.20
N VAL A 148 11.98 -14.81 7.99
CA VAL A 148 13.22 -14.12 7.64
C VAL A 148 13.08 -12.61 7.85
N SER A 149 14.13 -11.98 8.38
CA SER A 149 14.26 -10.52 8.48
C SER A 149 14.79 -9.92 7.18
N TYR A 150 14.18 -8.83 6.75
CA TYR A 150 14.52 -8.05 5.56
C TYR A 150 14.82 -6.61 5.94
N VAL A 151 15.77 -6.00 5.23
CA VAL A 151 15.97 -4.55 5.21
C VAL A 151 15.23 -4.04 3.99
N VAL A 152 14.31 -3.09 4.20
CA VAL A 152 13.50 -2.47 3.17
C VAL A 152 13.82 -0.99 3.16
N CYS A 153 14.14 -0.43 2.00
CA CYS A 153 14.37 0.99 1.83
C CYS A 153 13.57 1.57 0.66
N VAL A 154 13.22 2.85 0.75
CA VAL A 154 12.54 3.59 -0.32
C VAL A 154 13.39 4.78 -0.73
N GLN A 155 13.62 4.94 -2.03
CA GLN A 155 14.33 6.07 -2.62
C GLN A 155 13.37 6.95 -3.41
N ALA A 156 13.55 8.25 -3.33
CA ALA A 156 12.94 9.22 -4.24
C ALA A 156 13.92 9.55 -5.37
N ILE A 157 13.43 9.62 -6.60
CA ILE A 157 14.25 9.83 -7.80
C ILE A 157 13.67 10.98 -8.62
N ASN A 158 14.55 11.86 -9.09
CA ASN A 158 14.26 12.88 -10.10
C ASN A 158 15.45 13.04 -11.06
N ARG A 159 15.43 14.09 -11.88
CA ARG A 159 16.46 14.36 -12.91
C ARG A 159 17.86 14.62 -12.34
N ALA A 160 17.94 15.10 -11.11
CA ALA A 160 19.22 15.31 -10.43
C ALA A 160 19.80 14.00 -9.87
N GLY A 161 18.98 12.96 -9.71
CA GLY A 161 19.40 11.64 -9.25
C GLY A 161 18.48 11.06 -8.18
N SER A 162 19.03 10.10 -7.42
CA SER A 162 18.33 9.39 -6.36
C SER A 162 18.70 9.93 -4.98
N SER A 163 17.73 9.98 -4.07
CA SER A 163 17.97 10.26 -2.66
C SER A 163 18.94 9.22 -2.05
N PRO A 164 19.85 9.61 -1.16
CA PRO A 164 20.80 8.68 -0.56
C PRO A 164 20.10 7.62 0.30
N LEU A 165 20.49 6.36 0.13
CA LEU A 165 20.14 5.28 1.05
C LEU A 165 21.03 5.37 2.29
N LYS A 166 20.46 5.75 3.43
CA LYS A 166 21.17 5.73 4.72
C LYS A 166 20.48 4.69 5.60
N GLU A 167 21.20 3.66 6.04
CA GLU A 167 20.65 2.57 6.86
C GLU A 167 19.98 3.09 8.16
N ASN A 168 20.48 4.18 8.74
CA ASN A 168 19.93 4.82 9.94
C ASN A 168 18.99 6.01 9.62
N SER A 169 18.45 6.08 8.41
CA SER A 169 17.43 7.08 8.07
C SER A 169 16.05 6.46 8.12
N ASN A 170 15.03 7.31 8.26
CA ASN A 170 13.64 6.87 8.19
C ASN A 170 13.21 6.40 6.79
N ALA A 171 14.14 6.36 5.83
CA ALA A 171 13.95 5.80 4.50
C ALA A 171 14.12 4.29 4.47
N CYS A 172 14.69 3.70 5.51
CA CYS A 172 14.95 2.28 5.65
C CYS A 172 14.31 1.73 6.94
N ALA A 173 13.83 0.50 6.90
CA ALA A 173 13.28 -0.20 8.05
C ALA A 173 13.62 -1.70 7.99
N VAL A 174 13.80 -2.31 9.16
CA VAL A 174 13.91 -3.76 9.28
C VAL A 174 12.51 -4.32 9.49
N TYR A 175 12.14 -5.28 8.66
CA TYR A 175 10.86 -5.98 8.72
C TYR A 175 11.09 -7.48 8.83
N LYS A 176 10.36 -8.15 9.72
CA LYS A 176 10.43 -9.61 9.89
C LYS A 176 9.17 -10.25 9.32
N SER A 177 9.34 -11.08 8.28
CA SER A 177 8.26 -11.83 7.69
C SER A 177 7.67 -12.80 8.72
N THR A 178 6.36 -12.77 8.89
CA THR A 178 5.63 -13.67 9.77
C THR A 178 5.00 -14.79 8.98
N SER A 179 5.02 -16.01 9.53
CA SER A 179 4.29 -17.13 8.94
C SER A 179 2.92 -17.21 9.58
N GLU A 180 1.87 -16.91 8.82
CA GLU A 180 0.48 -17.04 9.27
C GLU A 180 0.09 -18.51 9.54
N MET A 181 0.86 -19.47 9.00
CA MET A 181 0.65 -20.92 9.24
C MET A 181 0.73 -21.30 10.72
N LYS A 182 1.46 -20.54 11.55
CA LYS A 182 1.51 -20.79 12.99
C LYS A 182 0.15 -20.60 13.67
N LYS A 183 -0.71 -19.70 13.17
CA LYS A 183 -2.01 -19.43 13.80
C LYS A 183 -2.97 -20.62 13.75
N TYR A 184 -2.80 -21.51 12.77
CA TYR A 184 -3.64 -22.70 12.59
C TYR A 184 -2.96 -24.01 13.02
N LEU A 185 -1.62 -24.04 13.10
CA LEU A 185 -0.89 -25.23 13.55
C LEU A 185 -1.20 -25.58 15.02
N TYR A 186 -1.21 -24.58 15.91
CA TYR A 186 -1.45 -24.81 17.35
C TYR A 186 -2.86 -25.31 17.69
N PRO A 187 -3.97 -24.68 17.25
CA PRO A 187 -5.30 -25.18 17.55
C PRO A 187 -5.60 -26.52 16.85
N GLY A 188 -5.04 -26.77 15.67
CA GLY A 188 -5.18 -28.05 14.97
C GLY A 188 -4.54 -29.22 15.73
N LEU A 189 -3.34 -29.03 16.28
CA LEU A 189 -2.67 -30.04 17.11
C LEU A 189 -3.45 -30.32 18.41
N ILE A 190 -3.93 -29.28 19.09
CA ILE A 190 -4.69 -29.43 20.33
C ILE A 190 -6.03 -30.16 20.06
N GLY A 191 -6.76 -29.75 19.02
CA GLY A 191 -8.00 -30.40 18.61
C GLY A 191 -7.80 -31.86 18.23
N GLY A 192 -6.75 -32.17 17.46
CA GLY A 192 -6.42 -33.54 17.07
C GLY A 192 -6.07 -34.44 18.25
N VAL A 193 -5.28 -33.95 19.21
CA VAL A 193 -4.93 -34.72 20.43
C VAL A 193 -6.17 -34.98 21.29
N LEU A 194 -7.03 -33.97 21.47
CA LEU A 194 -8.28 -34.14 22.23
C LEU A 194 -9.22 -35.16 21.59
N LEU A 195 -9.35 -35.12 20.25
CA LEU A 195 -10.14 -36.08 19.50
C LEU A 195 -9.59 -37.51 19.64
N LEU A 196 -8.27 -37.67 19.54
CA LEU A 196 -7.62 -38.98 19.69
C LEU A 196 -7.81 -39.53 21.11
N LEU A 197 -7.64 -38.71 22.14
CA LEU A 197 -7.90 -39.10 23.53
C LEU A 197 -9.35 -39.55 23.74
N PHE A 198 -10.31 -38.84 23.14
CA PHE A 198 -11.72 -39.22 23.21
C PHE A 198 -11.98 -40.61 22.60
N PHE A 199 -11.40 -40.91 21.43
CA PHE A 199 -11.53 -42.23 20.81
C PHE A 199 -10.86 -43.34 21.61
N VAL A 200 -9.70 -43.08 22.23
CA VAL A 200 -9.03 -44.04 23.12
C VAL A 200 -9.91 -44.36 24.32
N VAL A 201 -10.52 -43.35 24.96
CA VAL A 201 -11.43 -43.56 26.10
C VAL A 201 -12.65 -44.39 25.68
N ILE A 202 -13.27 -44.10 24.54
CA ILE A 202 -14.38 -44.90 24.01
C ILE A 202 -13.93 -46.35 23.75
N GLY A 203 -12.78 -46.54 23.11
CA GLY A 203 -12.22 -47.87 22.85
C GLY A 203 -12.03 -48.68 24.14
N VAL A 204 -11.47 -48.06 25.19
CA VAL A 204 -11.31 -48.68 26.51
C VAL A 204 -12.67 -49.07 27.11
N ILE A 205 -13.68 -48.19 27.06
CA ILE A 205 -15.03 -48.47 27.58
C ILE A 205 -15.67 -49.64 26.81
N LEU A 206 -15.54 -49.68 25.48
CA LEU A 206 -16.10 -50.76 24.65
C LEU A 206 -15.42 -52.10 24.96
N ILE A 207 -14.10 -52.13 25.09
CA ILE A 207 -13.34 -53.32 25.49
C ILE A 207 -13.78 -53.77 26.89
N TRP A 208 -13.90 -52.84 27.83
CA TRP A 208 -14.29 -53.14 29.20
C TRP A 208 -15.72 -53.69 29.28
N ARG A 209 -16.66 -53.11 28.54
CA ARG A 209 -18.04 -53.62 28.37
C ARG A 209 -18.08 -55.01 27.74
N HIS A 210 -17.31 -55.23 26.69
CA HIS A 210 -17.25 -56.53 26.04
C HIS A 210 -16.66 -57.60 26.97
N HIS A 211 -15.62 -57.28 27.73
CA HIS A 211 -15.02 -58.22 28.69
C HIS A 211 -15.93 -58.49 29.89
N THR A 212 -16.62 -57.48 30.42
CA THR A 212 -17.59 -57.66 31.50
C THR A 212 -18.84 -58.43 31.05
N ASN A 213 -19.32 -58.21 29.82
CA ASN A 213 -20.40 -59.01 29.24
C ASN A 213 -19.97 -60.47 28.99
N ARG A 214 -18.73 -60.71 28.52
CA ARG A 214 -18.18 -62.07 28.39
C ARG A 214 -17.99 -62.79 29.73
N LYS A 215 -17.88 -62.06 30.83
CA LYS A 215 -17.79 -62.62 32.19
C LYS A 215 -19.14 -62.95 32.83
N ARG A 216 -20.29 -62.70 32.18
CA ARG A 216 -21.57 -63.24 32.64
C ARG A 216 -21.67 -64.70 32.16
N PRO A 217 -21.56 -65.72 33.03
CA PRO A 217 -21.84 -67.08 32.64
C PRO A 217 -23.34 -67.16 32.32
N THR A 218 -23.68 -67.72 31.17
CA THR A 218 -25.00 -68.32 30.94
C THR A 218 -25.17 -69.45 31.97
N ASP A 219 -25.80 -69.14 33.10
CA ASP A 219 -26.28 -70.13 34.07
C ASP A 219 -27.53 -70.79 33.48
N VAL A 220 -27.32 -71.85 32.70
CA VAL A 220 -28.38 -72.79 32.31
C VAL A 220 -28.57 -73.71 33.52
N THR A 221 -29.55 -73.34 34.35
CA THR A 221 -29.89 -74.04 35.59
C THR A 221 -30.35 -75.46 35.28
N GLY A 222 -29.65 -76.43 35.87
CA GLY A 222 -29.92 -77.85 35.72
C GLY A 222 -31.19 -78.29 36.44
N LEU A 223 -31.99 -79.12 35.77
CA LEU A 223 -32.92 -80.04 36.42
C LEU A 223 -32.17 -81.34 36.74
N THR A 224 -31.60 -81.43 37.94
CA THR A 224 -31.25 -82.72 38.53
C THR A 224 -32.42 -83.16 39.41
N ASN A 225 -32.96 -84.34 39.10
CA ASN A 225 -34.07 -84.98 39.82
C ASN A 225 -33.50 -85.97 40.86
N PRO A 226 -33.78 -85.80 42.16
CA PRO A 226 -33.56 -86.86 43.14
C PRO A 226 -34.91 -87.33 43.70
N SER A 227 -35.38 -88.49 43.24
CA SER A 227 -36.34 -89.30 43.99
C SER A 227 -35.64 -90.56 44.48
N PHE A 228 -35.31 -90.59 45.77
CA PHE A 228 -34.97 -91.80 46.49
C PHE A 228 -35.62 -91.75 47.88
N SER A 229 -36.87 -92.23 47.97
CA SER A 229 -37.51 -92.53 49.25
C SER A 229 -37.12 -93.95 49.66
N ARG A 230 -36.32 -94.02 50.73
CA ARG A 230 -35.90 -95.24 51.42
C ARG A 230 -36.93 -95.56 52.51
N GLY A 231 -37.47 -96.77 52.53
CA GLY A 231 -38.06 -97.31 53.75
C GLY A 231 -39.23 -98.28 53.56
N SER A 232 -38.92 -99.56 53.46
CA SER A 232 -39.73 -100.61 54.08
C SER A 232 -38.84 -101.80 54.37
N ARG A 233 -38.74 -102.09 55.66
CA ARG A 233 -38.06 -103.20 56.32
C ARG A 233 -39.14 -104.25 56.63
N ASP A 234 -38.72 -105.51 56.70
CA ASP A 234 -39.44 -106.70 57.20
C ASP A 234 -40.54 -107.25 56.26
N GLU A 235 -40.78 -108.57 56.11
CA GLU A 235 -40.48 -109.73 56.95
C GLU A 235 -40.58 -111.03 56.09
N THR A 236 -39.70 -111.99 56.40
CA THR A 236 -39.82 -113.47 56.47
C THR A 236 -40.74 -114.33 55.57
N GLU A 237 -40.10 -115.48 55.23
CA GLU A 237 -40.58 -116.84 54.90
C GLU A 237 -40.94 -117.19 53.44
#